data_AF-A0A5P2DAE8-F1
#
_entry.id   AF-A0A5P2DAE8-F1
#
_cell.length_a   1.000
_cell.length_b   1.000
_cell.length_c   1.000
_cell.angle_alpha   90.00
_cell.angle_beta   90.00
_cell.angle_gamma   90.00
#
_symmetry.space_group_name_H-M   'P 1'
#
loop_
_entity.id
_entity.type
_entity.pdbx_description
1 polymer ?
#
loop_
_entity_poly.entity_id
_entity_poly.type
_entity_poly.pdbx_seq_one_letter_code
_entity_poly.pdbx_strand_id
1 'polypeptide(L)'
;MYPNYDWTCYDGEMSNGTLCQTDNATFTVWSQGNVPGGVKTTIKNTIKNQFGPTDLTVSFQSSGTYTGDAETDLINQSGALPSDTIGITWCDDAVTSKKCDQHYVRYNSSVAEVGPINGSDVCHETGHSVGLTHGRDANPRVGNTDSRLGCMSINDVYSLGSNNRRNINSVY
;
A
#
# COMPACT_ATOMS: atom_id res chain seq x y z
N MET A 1 -3.25 4.04 -10.14
CA MET A 1 -4.42 4.70 -10.75
C MET A 1 -5.63 4.29 -9.95
N TYR A 2 -6.66 5.12 -9.83
CA TYR A 2 -7.87 4.74 -9.09
C TYR A 2 -8.77 3.81 -9.91
N PRO A 3 -9.52 2.90 -9.27
CA PRO A 3 -10.37 1.99 -10.02
C PRO A 3 -11.44 2.59 -10.94
N ASN A 4 -11.86 1.78 -11.90
CA ASN A 4 -12.81 2.06 -12.98
C ASN A 4 -14.21 1.47 -12.77
N TYR A 5 -14.47 0.92 -11.58
CA TYR A 5 -15.75 0.40 -11.16
C TYR A 5 -16.17 1.09 -9.86
N ASP A 6 -17.46 1.04 -9.56
CA ASP A 6 -17.95 1.43 -8.24
C ASP A 6 -17.41 0.42 -7.22
N TRP A 7 -16.48 0.86 -6.39
CA TRP A 7 -15.99 0.09 -5.26
C TRP A 7 -16.53 0.66 -3.96
N THR A 8 -16.67 -0.22 -2.98
CA THR A 8 -17.01 0.16 -1.61
C THR A 8 -15.89 -0.31 -0.70
N CYS A 9 -15.31 0.60 0.04
CA CYS A 9 -14.41 0.32 1.15
C CYS A 9 -15.21 -0.20 2.34
N TYR A 10 -14.71 -1.24 2.99
CA TYR A 10 -15.25 -1.87 4.19
C TYR A 10 -14.12 -2.59 4.92
N ASP A 11 -14.30 -2.80 6.23
CA ASP A 11 -13.38 -3.55 7.08
C ASP A 11 -13.12 -4.93 6.49
N GLY A 12 -11.87 -5.16 6.14
CA GLY A 12 -11.40 -6.39 5.56
C GLY A 12 -10.50 -7.16 6.51
N GLU A 13 -10.21 -8.39 6.11
CA GLU A 13 -9.14 -9.20 6.63
C GLU A 13 -8.16 -9.49 5.47
N MET A 14 -7.00 -10.04 5.80
CA MET A 14 -6.00 -10.48 4.82
C MET A 14 -6.58 -11.36 3.68
N SER A 15 -7.68 -12.09 3.91
CA SER A 15 -8.27 -13.02 2.94
C SER A 15 -9.22 -12.38 1.92
N ASN A 16 -9.71 -11.16 2.17
CA ASN A 16 -10.75 -10.50 1.35
C ASN A 16 -10.38 -9.05 1.00
N GLY A 17 -9.08 -8.74 1.05
CA GLY A 17 -8.47 -7.41 0.95
C GLY A 17 -9.26 -6.43 0.09
N THR A 18 -9.78 -5.40 0.76
CA THR A 18 -10.59 -4.36 0.13
C THR A 18 -9.71 -3.20 -0.29
N LEU A 19 -9.93 -2.68 -1.50
CA LEU A 19 -9.27 -1.47 -1.93
C LEU A 19 -9.91 -0.25 -1.28
N CYS A 20 -9.11 0.49 -0.51
CA CYS A 20 -9.49 1.72 0.16
C CYS A 20 -8.41 2.78 -0.04
N GLN A 21 -8.77 4.04 0.14
CA GLN A 21 -7.81 5.13 0.25
C GLN A 21 -7.66 5.49 1.72
N THR A 22 -6.45 5.79 2.20
CA THR A 22 -6.29 6.45 3.51
C THR A 22 -7.18 7.70 3.60
N ASP A 23 -7.80 7.94 4.74
CA ASP A 23 -8.65 9.09 5.00
C ASP A 23 -7.84 10.35 5.40
N ASN A 24 -6.61 10.15 5.89
CA ASN A 24 -5.74 11.20 6.40
C ASN A 24 -4.76 11.75 5.36
N ALA A 25 -4.54 13.07 5.39
CA ALA A 25 -3.47 13.72 4.61
C ALA A 25 -2.07 13.51 5.24
N THR A 26 -2.03 13.29 6.57
CA THR A 26 -0.81 12.82 7.24
C THR A 26 -0.85 11.31 7.31
N PHE A 27 -0.02 10.65 6.52
CA PHE A 27 0.02 9.20 6.41
C PHE A 27 1.07 8.64 7.38
N THR A 28 0.60 8.15 8.51
CA THR A 28 1.41 7.57 9.57
C THR A 28 1.73 6.10 9.29
N VAL A 29 3.02 5.75 9.44
CA VAL A 29 3.52 4.44 9.05
C VAL A 29 4.31 3.83 10.18
N TRP A 30 4.04 2.56 10.48
CA TRP A 30 4.81 1.78 11.43
C TRP A 30 5.08 0.36 10.91
N SER A 31 6.13 -0.28 11.43
CA SER A 31 6.50 -1.65 11.07
C SER A 31 6.71 -2.49 12.33
N GLN A 32 5.95 -3.59 12.42
CA GLN A 32 5.97 -4.51 13.55
C GLN A 32 7.33 -5.15 13.80
N GLY A 33 7.53 -5.69 15.01
CA GLY A 33 8.77 -6.35 15.43
C GLY A 33 9.16 -7.56 14.57
N ASN A 34 8.19 -8.27 14.02
CA ASN A 34 8.38 -9.43 13.12
C ASN A 34 8.87 -9.05 11.71
N VAL A 35 8.83 -7.78 11.31
CA VAL A 35 9.38 -7.34 10.02
C VAL A 35 10.91 -7.33 10.12
N PRO A 36 11.64 -8.06 9.24
CA PRO A 36 13.11 -8.06 9.26
C PRO A 36 13.71 -6.66 9.10
N GLY A 37 14.81 -6.36 9.79
CA GLY A 37 15.40 -5.01 9.79
C GLY A 37 15.80 -4.47 8.41
N GLY A 38 16.27 -5.34 7.51
CA GLY A 38 16.53 -4.98 6.11
C GLY A 38 15.26 -4.56 5.38
N VAL A 39 14.16 -5.30 5.57
CA VAL A 39 12.85 -4.99 4.99
C VAL A 39 12.28 -3.69 5.58
N LYS A 40 12.42 -3.44 6.89
CA LYS A 40 12.05 -2.14 7.49
C LYS A 40 12.77 -0.96 6.84
N THR A 41 14.05 -1.15 6.51
CA THR A 41 14.85 -0.13 5.81
C THR A 41 14.34 0.10 4.39
N THR A 42 14.03 -0.98 3.66
CA THR A 42 13.40 -0.90 2.33
C THR A 42 12.04 -0.20 2.39
N ILE A 43 11.20 -0.54 3.37
CA ILE A 43 9.88 0.06 3.59
C ILE A 43 10.04 1.57 3.77
N LYS A 44 10.84 1.97 4.76
CA LYS A 44 11.05 3.39 5.10
C LYS A 44 11.59 4.19 3.92
N ASN A 45 12.62 3.69 3.24
CA ASN A 45 13.24 4.39 2.12
C ASN A 45 12.29 4.50 0.92
N THR A 46 11.57 3.42 0.60
CA THR A 46 10.64 3.41 -0.52
C THR A 46 9.48 4.36 -0.27
N ILE A 47 8.81 4.26 0.89
CA ILE A 47 7.67 5.13 1.18
C ILE A 47 8.11 6.60 1.18
N LYS A 48 9.24 6.91 1.82
CA LYS A 48 9.80 8.27 1.82
C LYS A 48 10.09 8.78 0.40
N ASN A 49 10.71 7.97 -0.45
CA ASN A 49 11.15 8.42 -1.78
C ASN A 49 10.01 8.46 -2.81
N GLN A 50 9.02 7.58 -2.68
CA GLN A 50 7.94 7.43 -3.67
C GLN A 50 6.71 8.25 -3.30
N PHE A 51 6.29 8.21 -2.03
CA PHE A 51 5.08 8.87 -1.53
C PHE A 51 5.38 10.21 -0.85
N GLY A 52 6.56 10.39 -0.28
CA GLY A 52 6.97 11.70 0.29
C GLY A 52 6.91 12.89 -0.70
N PRO A 53 7.16 12.71 -2.01
CA PRO A 53 6.95 13.76 -3.01
C PRO A 53 5.52 13.90 -3.54
N THR A 54 4.52 13.32 -2.86
CA THR A 54 3.09 13.53 -3.13
C THR A 54 2.53 14.54 -2.12
N ASP A 55 1.24 14.85 -2.18
CA ASP A 55 0.59 15.73 -1.20
C ASP A 55 0.30 15.03 0.16
N LEU A 56 0.60 13.72 0.26
CA LEU A 56 0.64 13.02 1.55
C LEU A 56 1.86 13.44 2.38
N THR A 57 1.60 13.84 3.62
CA THR A 57 2.65 14.03 4.63
C THR A 57 2.97 12.71 5.30
N VAL A 58 4.03 12.03 4.87
CA VAL A 58 4.42 10.74 5.47
C VAL A 58 5.12 10.94 6.82
N SER A 59 4.62 10.27 7.86
CA SER A 59 5.21 10.28 9.21
C SER A 59 5.50 8.87 9.72
N PHE A 60 6.76 8.57 10.03
CA PHE A 60 7.13 7.25 10.56
C PHE A 60 7.08 7.24 12.09
N GLN A 61 6.20 6.42 12.65
CA GLN A 61 6.02 6.29 14.09
C GLN A 61 7.04 5.31 14.71
N SER A 62 7.31 5.45 16.00
CA SER A 62 8.14 4.51 16.76
C SER A 62 7.35 3.30 17.29
N SER A 63 6.05 3.48 17.52
CA SER A 63 5.09 2.45 17.92
C SER A 63 3.83 2.52 17.05
N GLY A 64 3.15 1.41 16.86
CA GLY A 64 1.85 1.36 16.20
C GLY A 64 0.73 1.58 17.19
N THR A 65 -0.25 2.40 16.79
CA THR A 65 -1.57 2.48 17.43
C THR A 65 -2.52 1.69 16.56
N TYR A 66 -3.21 0.72 17.15
CA TYR A 66 -4.02 -0.25 16.40
C TYR A 66 -5.52 -0.01 16.51
N THR A 67 -5.96 0.80 17.48
CA THR A 67 -7.37 1.05 17.77
C THR A 67 -7.56 2.48 18.31
N GLY A 68 -8.65 3.13 17.94
CA GLY A 68 -9.11 4.42 18.49
C GLY A 68 -8.81 5.63 17.59
N ASP A 69 -9.11 6.85 18.05
CA ASP A 69 -9.11 8.07 17.19
C ASP A 69 -7.74 8.54 16.63
N ALA A 70 -6.66 7.81 16.90
CA ALA A 70 -5.29 8.16 16.49
C ALA A 70 -4.52 6.91 16.03
N GLU A 71 -5.21 6.05 15.29
CA GLU A 71 -4.65 4.87 14.68
C GLU A 71 -3.48 5.18 13.73
N THR A 72 -2.62 4.17 13.54
CA THR A 72 -1.56 4.28 12.55
C THR A 72 -2.10 3.89 11.19
N ASP A 73 -2.02 4.79 10.21
CA ASP A 73 -2.64 4.59 8.90
C ASP A 73 -2.13 3.35 8.15
N LEU A 74 -0.86 2.98 8.35
CA LEU A 74 -0.23 1.82 7.73
C LEU A 74 0.61 1.00 8.69
N ILE A 75 0.16 -0.21 8.98
CA ILE A 75 0.87 -1.20 9.79
C ILE A 75 1.50 -2.27 8.89
N ASN A 76 2.83 -2.27 8.84
CA ASN A 76 3.59 -3.25 8.08
C ASN A 76 3.93 -4.48 8.94
N GLN A 77 3.64 -5.66 8.41
CA GLN A 77 3.85 -6.96 9.04
C GLN A 77 4.66 -7.88 8.14
N SER A 78 5.19 -8.95 8.73
CA SER A 78 5.81 -10.06 8.00
C SER A 78 5.22 -11.38 8.48
N GLY A 79 4.87 -12.27 7.55
CA GLY A 79 4.32 -13.58 7.88
C GLY A 79 4.11 -14.44 6.65
N ALA A 80 3.69 -15.69 6.86
CA ALA A 80 3.44 -16.60 5.75
C ALA A 80 2.23 -16.13 4.93
N LEU A 81 2.40 -16.17 3.61
CA LEU A 81 1.38 -15.97 2.58
C LEU A 81 1.47 -17.13 1.57
N PRO A 82 0.50 -17.30 0.65
CA PRO A 82 0.66 -18.23 -0.47
C PRO A 82 1.98 -18.02 -1.21
N SER A 83 2.54 -19.10 -1.77
CA SER A 83 3.91 -19.14 -2.30
C SER A 83 4.18 -18.18 -3.46
N ASP A 84 3.13 -17.71 -4.15
CA ASP A 84 3.17 -16.77 -5.27
C ASP A 84 2.77 -15.34 -4.87
N THR A 85 2.46 -15.10 -3.60
CA THR A 85 1.99 -13.82 -3.08
C THR A 85 3.11 -13.11 -2.36
N ILE A 86 3.55 -11.96 -2.88
CA ILE A 86 4.62 -11.14 -2.30
C ILE A 86 4.13 -10.38 -1.07
N GLY A 87 2.93 -9.79 -1.18
CA GLY A 87 2.29 -9.06 -0.11
C GLY A 87 0.78 -9.01 -0.30
N ILE A 88 0.08 -8.65 0.76
CA ILE A 88 -1.34 -8.32 0.73
C ILE A 88 -1.56 -7.06 1.57
N THR A 89 -2.29 -6.13 0.99
CA THR A 89 -2.78 -4.92 1.65
C THR A 89 -4.28 -5.01 1.86
N TRP A 90 -4.77 -4.65 3.05
CA TRP A 90 -6.21 -4.55 3.33
C TRP A 90 -6.52 -3.39 4.27
N CYS A 91 -7.75 -2.92 4.22
CA CYS A 91 -8.31 -1.99 5.18
C CYS A 91 -8.82 -2.74 6.41
N ASP A 92 -8.49 -2.27 7.61
CA ASP A 92 -8.97 -2.82 8.89
C ASP A 92 -10.08 -1.97 9.50
N ASP A 93 -10.03 -0.65 9.33
CA ASP A 93 -11.04 0.29 9.84
C ASP A 93 -11.53 1.26 8.74
N ALA A 94 -12.65 0.92 8.10
CA ALA A 94 -13.26 1.70 7.04
C ALA A 94 -14.17 2.80 7.59
N VAL A 95 -13.77 4.05 7.39
CA VAL A 95 -14.54 5.23 7.85
C VAL A 95 -15.60 5.69 6.86
N THR A 96 -15.42 5.41 5.56
CA THR A 96 -16.44 5.69 4.53
C THR A 96 -16.42 4.63 3.43
N SER A 97 -17.39 4.68 2.52
CA SER A 97 -17.41 3.86 1.30
C SER A 97 -16.18 3.96 0.39
N LYS A 98 -15.24 4.88 0.64
CA LYS A 98 -13.97 4.98 -0.12
C LYS A 98 -12.72 5.05 0.74
N LYS A 99 -12.88 5.33 2.03
CA LYS A 99 -11.82 5.76 2.91
C LYS A 99 -11.65 4.80 4.08
N CYS A 100 -10.42 4.62 4.49
CA CYS A 100 -10.02 3.74 5.57
C CYS A 100 -9.01 4.45 6.46
N ASP A 101 -9.21 4.40 7.77
CA ASP A 101 -8.32 4.99 8.75
C ASP A 101 -7.05 4.14 8.84
N GLN A 102 -7.19 2.84 9.09
CA GLN A 102 -6.06 1.93 9.26
C GLN A 102 -5.98 0.84 8.18
N HIS A 103 -4.81 0.73 7.56
CA HIS A 103 -4.47 -0.38 6.69
C HIS A 103 -3.39 -1.26 7.30
N TYR A 104 -3.45 -2.54 6.93
CA TYR A 104 -2.35 -3.45 7.14
C TYR A 104 -1.74 -3.86 5.81
N VAL A 105 -0.44 -4.10 5.87
CA VAL A 105 0.29 -4.81 4.82
C VAL A 105 0.99 -5.98 5.47
N ARG A 106 0.80 -7.18 4.92
CA ARG A 106 1.65 -8.32 5.25
C ARG A 106 2.54 -8.63 4.07
N TYR A 107 3.85 -8.64 4.29
CA TYR A 107 4.82 -9.15 3.33
C TYR A 107 5.10 -10.63 3.61
N ASN A 108 5.30 -11.41 2.55
CA ASN A 108 5.57 -12.83 2.67
C ASN A 108 6.95 -13.06 3.30
N SER A 109 6.99 -13.88 4.36
CA SER A 109 8.23 -14.28 5.00
C SER A 109 8.98 -15.41 4.25
N SER A 110 8.34 -16.05 3.26
CA SER A 110 8.91 -17.15 2.45
C SER A 110 9.81 -16.65 1.32
N VAL A 111 11.01 -16.21 1.66
CA VAL A 111 12.00 -15.64 0.71
C VAL A 111 12.41 -16.62 -0.41
N ALA A 112 12.27 -17.93 -0.18
CA ALA A 112 12.69 -18.96 -1.12
C ALA A 112 11.80 -19.01 -2.39
N GLU A 113 10.55 -18.55 -2.29
CA GLU A 113 9.56 -18.68 -3.37
C GLU A 113 9.33 -17.34 -4.08
N VAL A 114 9.28 -16.23 -3.33
CA VAL A 114 9.01 -14.89 -3.88
C VAL A 114 10.25 -13.99 -3.95
N GLY A 115 11.38 -14.43 -3.45
CA GLY A 115 12.59 -13.60 -3.35
C GLY A 115 12.55 -12.59 -2.20
N PRO A 116 13.60 -11.76 -2.05
CA PRO A 116 13.66 -10.74 -1.01
C PRO A 116 12.74 -9.56 -1.35
N ILE A 117 11.96 -9.11 -0.35
CA ILE A 117 11.11 -7.93 -0.45
C ILE A 117 11.93 -6.71 -0.85
N ASN A 118 11.56 -6.10 -1.97
CA ASN A 118 12.28 -5.01 -2.60
C ASN A 118 11.43 -3.72 -2.65
N GLY A 119 12.00 -2.64 -3.21
CA GLY A 119 11.32 -1.34 -3.25
C GLY A 119 10.13 -1.27 -4.22
N SER A 120 10.08 -2.12 -5.25
CA SER A 120 8.90 -2.25 -6.10
C SER A 120 7.74 -2.82 -5.29
N ASP A 121 7.97 -3.91 -4.56
CA ASP A 121 6.96 -4.60 -3.74
C ASP A 121 6.37 -3.67 -2.68
N VAL A 122 7.22 -2.95 -1.94
CA VAL A 122 6.75 -1.98 -0.94
C VAL A 122 5.93 -0.87 -1.60
N CYS A 123 6.37 -0.36 -2.75
CA CYS A 123 5.65 0.70 -3.46
C CYS A 123 4.27 0.20 -3.90
N HIS A 124 4.20 -1.03 -4.38
CA HIS A 124 2.98 -1.69 -4.82
C HIS A 124 1.96 -1.80 -3.69
N GLU A 125 2.35 -2.44 -2.59
CA GLU A 125 1.47 -2.67 -1.45
C GLU A 125 1.06 -1.36 -0.76
N THR A 126 2.01 -0.44 -0.58
CA THR A 126 1.68 0.90 -0.07
C THR A 126 0.73 1.63 -1.04
N GLY A 127 0.88 1.42 -2.35
CA GLY A 127 0.01 1.97 -3.38
C GLY A 127 -1.46 1.55 -3.20
N HIS A 128 -1.70 0.30 -2.79
CA HIS A 128 -3.04 -0.18 -2.48
C HIS A 128 -3.67 0.55 -1.28
N SER A 129 -2.90 0.86 -0.22
CA SER A 129 -3.40 1.61 0.95
C SER A 129 -3.81 3.07 0.65
N VAL A 130 -3.33 3.62 -0.47
CA VAL A 130 -3.73 4.94 -0.95
C VAL A 130 -4.69 4.85 -2.14
N GLY A 131 -5.31 3.67 -2.33
CA GLY A 131 -6.37 3.36 -3.29
C GLY A 131 -5.93 3.12 -4.73
N LEU A 132 -4.64 2.97 -5.01
CA LEU A 132 -4.18 2.63 -6.36
C LEU A 132 -4.46 1.16 -6.66
N THR A 133 -4.86 0.86 -7.89
CA THR A 133 -5.14 -0.50 -8.35
C THR A 133 -4.32 -0.87 -9.60
N HIS A 134 -4.38 -2.14 -9.98
CA HIS A 134 -3.77 -2.69 -11.19
C HIS A 134 -4.46 -2.21 -12.46
N GLY A 135 -3.79 -2.36 -13.62
CA GLY A 135 -4.26 -1.79 -14.89
C GLY A 135 -5.66 -2.18 -15.33
N ARG A 136 -6.02 -3.46 -15.16
CA ARG A 136 -7.34 -3.97 -15.55
C ARG A 136 -8.49 -3.32 -14.77
N ASP A 137 -8.19 -2.90 -13.56
CA ASP A 137 -9.11 -2.34 -12.60
C ASP A 137 -9.03 -0.82 -12.55
N ALA A 138 -7.98 -0.22 -13.10
CA ALA A 138 -7.72 1.22 -13.10
C ALA A 138 -8.58 2.02 -14.08
N ASN A 139 -8.77 3.33 -13.81
CA ASN A 139 -9.38 4.31 -14.71
C ASN A 139 -8.35 5.31 -15.26
N PRO A 140 -8.21 5.46 -16.59
CA PRO A 140 -8.75 4.57 -17.63
C PRO A 140 -8.21 3.14 -17.51
N ARG A 141 -8.97 2.17 -18.03
CA ARG A 141 -8.53 0.77 -18.07
C ARG A 141 -7.33 0.60 -18.98
N VAL A 142 -6.28 -0.04 -18.47
CA VAL A 142 -5.01 -0.28 -19.18
C VAL A 142 -4.54 -1.72 -18.99
N GLY A 143 -3.48 -2.11 -19.71
CA GLY A 143 -2.83 -3.40 -19.47
C GLY A 143 -2.11 -3.42 -18.12
N ASN A 144 -2.01 -4.57 -17.48
CA ASN A 144 -1.30 -4.73 -16.19
C ASN A 144 0.21 -4.44 -16.27
N THR A 145 0.76 -4.27 -17.47
CA THR A 145 2.16 -3.91 -17.71
C THR A 145 2.32 -2.48 -18.24
N ASP A 146 1.24 -1.70 -18.29
CA ASP A 146 1.27 -0.33 -18.80
C ASP A 146 2.14 0.56 -17.91
N SER A 147 3.08 1.31 -18.50
CA SER A 147 4.06 2.11 -17.76
C SER A 147 3.43 3.23 -16.92
N ARG A 148 2.19 3.64 -17.22
CA ARG A 148 1.43 4.62 -16.42
C ARG A 148 1.07 4.09 -15.03
N LEU A 149 1.14 2.78 -14.82
CA LEU A 149 0.88 2.14 -13.53
C LEU A 149 2.02 2.31 -12.53
N GLY A 150 3.23 2.67 -12.98
CA GLY A 150 4.39 2.68 -12.09
C GLY A 150 4.54 1.34 -11.38
N CYS A 151 4.74 1.37 -10.06
CA CYS A 151 4.84 0.18 -9.21
C CYS A 151 3.54 -0.63 -9.09
N MET A 152 2.40 -0.15 -9.60
CA MET A 152 1.16 -0.95 -9.69
C MET A 152 1.12 -1.88 -10.91
N SER A 153 2.18 -1.86 -11.72
CA SER A 153 2.42 -2.84 -12.77
C SER A 153 2.70 -4.22 -12.17
N ILE A 154 2.44 -5.29 -12.91
CA ILE A 154 2.87 -6.65 -12.54
C ILE A 154 4.37 -6.88 -12.76
N ASN A 155 5.06 -5.96 -13.45
CA ASN A 155 6.52 -5.97 -13.55
C ASN A 155 7.11 -5.19 -12.38
N ASP A 156 8.31 -5.57 -11.96
CA ASP A 156 9.08 -4.81 -10.98
C ASP A 156 9.42 -3.40 -11.51
N VAL A 157 8.69 -2.40 -10.99
CA VAL A 157 8.89 -0.99 -11.33
C VAL A 157 9.14 -0.22 -10.02
N TYR A 158 10.38 0.21 -9.85
CA TYR A 158 10.87 0.89 -8.64
C TYR A 158 10.48 2.39 -8.58
N SER A 159 9.32 2.74 -9.13
CA SER A 159 8.80 4.11 -9.13
C SER A 159 7.28 4.15 -9.08
N LEU A 160 6.74 5.04 -8.24
CA LEU A 160 5.31 5.33 -8.21
C LEU A 160 4.80 5.85 -9.56
N GLY A 161 5.65 6.57 -10.31
CA GLY A 161 5.30 7.19 -11.58
C GLY A 161 4.49 8.48 -11.42
N SER A 162 4.64 9.40 -12.39
CA SER A 162 3.98 10.71 -12.36
C SER A 162 2.45 10.62 -12.40
N ASN A 163 1.92 9.58 -13.02
CA ASN A 163 0.48 9.38 -13.12
C ASN A 163 -0.16 9.02 -11.79
N ASN A 164 0.44 8.11 -11.00
CA ASN A 164 -0.06 7.80 -9.68
C ASN A 164 0.14 8.94 -8.70
N ARG A 165 1.27 9.66 -8.79
CA ARG A 165 1.49 10.89 -8.01
C ARG A 165 0.36 11.90 -8.23
N ARG A 166 0.00 12.21 -9.49
CA ARG A 166 -1.12 13.10 -9.80
C ARG A 166 -2.46 12.62 -9.22
N ASN A 167 -2.70 11.31 -9.21
CA ASN A 167 -3.91 10.75 -8.62
C ASN A 167 -3.94 10.98 -7.11
N ILE A 168 -2.86 10.66 -6.39
CA ILE A 168 -2.75 10.89 -4.95
C ILE A 168 -2.94 12.37 -4.63
N ASN A 169 -2.22 13.25 -5.32
CA ASN A 169 -2.32 14.72 -5.17
C ASN A 169 -3.68 15.32 -5.56
N SER A 170 -4.55 14.56 -6.24
CA SER A 170 -5.92 15.04 -6.51
C SER A 170 -6.88 14.74 -5.36
N VAL A 171 -6.44 13.96 -4.38
CA VAL A 171 -7.23 13.50 -3.24
C VAL A 171 -6.82 14.20 -1.94
N TYR A 172 -5.53 14.51 -1.77
CA TYR A 172 -4.95 15.14 -0.57
C TYR A 172 -4.29 16.46 -0.96
#